data_AF-Z4WQT4-F1
#
_entry.id   AF-Z4WQT4-F1
#
_cell.length_a   1.000
_cell.length_b   1.000
_cell.length_c   1.000
_cell.angle_alpha   90.00
_cell.angle_beta   90.00
_cell.angle_gamma   90.00
#
_symmetry.space_group_name_H-M   'P 1'
#
loop_
_entity.id
_entity.type
_entity.pdbx_description
1 polymer ?
#
loop_
_entity_poly.entity_id
_entity_poly.type
_entity_poly.pdbx_seq_one_letter_code
_entity_poly.pdbx_strand_id
1 'polypeptide(L)'
;AYLGQIQEFSTFLPVFDKFIDDIRQRVGHTISKESLQKYCVLRRHFFEFLVHRYKRKDIGLMEFTPAIIQDFELYLTTVASCAYNTAKGLRFMSLCI
;
A
#
# COMPACT_ATOMS: atom_id res chain seq x y z
N ALA A 1 1.74 28.74 -1.67
CA ALA A 1 0.42 28.16 -1.35
C ALA A 1 0.48 26.67 -1.67
N TYR A 2 0.33 25.78 -0.68
CA TYR A 2 0.27 24.35 -0.92
C TYR A 2 -1.10 24.04 -1.54
N LEU A 3 -1.15 23.92 -2.86
CA LEU A 3 -2.32 23.40 -3.60
C LEU A 3 -2.37 21.88 -3.41
N GLY A 4 -2.59 21.44 -2.17
CA GLY A 4 -2.97 20.07 -1.90
C GLY A 4 -4.46 19.96 -2.20
N GLN A 5 -4.83 19.57 -3.42
CA GLN A 5 -6.19 19.11 -3.69
C GLN A 5 -6.52 18.05 -2.62
N ILE A 6 -7.41 18.40 -1.70
CA ILE A 6 -7.99 17.46 -0.75
C ILE A 6 -8.86 16.54 -1.60
N GLN A 7 -8.25 15.49 -2.11
CA GLN A 7 -8.97 14.45 -2.80
C GLN A 7 -9.61 13.64 -1.68
N GLU A 8 -10.92 13.81 -1.50
CA GLU A 8 -11.69 13.08 -0.49
C GLU A 8 -11.77 11.61 -0.89
N PHE A 9 -10.73 10.86 -0.56
CA PHE A 9 -10.74 9.43 -0.71
C PHE A 9 -11.54 8.82 0.44
N SER A 10 -12.57 8.05 0.11
CA SER A 10 -13.31 7.28 1.13
C SER A 10 -12.67 5.92 1.40
N THR A 11 -11.85 5.42 0.47
CA THR A 11 -11.28 4.06 0.50
C THR A 11 -9.76 4.07 0.34
N PHE A 12 -9.11 2.97 0.75
CA PHE A 12 -7.66 2.91 0.90
C PHE A 12 -6.90 2.75 -0.41
N LEU A 13 -7.38 1.92 -1.36
CA LEU A 13 -6.65 1.68 -2.60
C LEU A 13 -6.38 2.95 -3.44
N PRO A 14 -7.34 3.87 -3.65
CA PRO A 14 -7.07 5.08 -4.42
C PRO A 14 -6.07 6.02 -3.72
N VAL A 15 -6.02 6.03 -2.38
CA VAL A 15 -4.95 6.71 -1.63
C VAL A 15 -3.60 6.06 -1.93
N PHE A 16 -3.55 4.73 -1.94
CA PHE A 16 -2.33 4.00 -2.23
C PHE A 16 -1.86 4.21 -3.67
N ASP A 17 -2.77 4.22 -4.64
CA ASP A 17 -2.45 4.50 -6.04
C ASP A 17 -1.89 5.93 -6.22
N LYS A 18 -2.47 6.93 -5.56
CA LYS A 18 -1.92 8.30 -5.54
C LYS A 18 -0.53 8.33 -4.94
N PHE A 19 -0.31 7.66 -3.80
CA PHE A 19 1.00 7.56 -3.18
C PHE A 19 2.04 6.95 -4.13
N ILE A 20 1.68 5.90 -4.88
CA ILE A 20 2.58 5.29 -5.87
C ILE A 20 2.91 6.28 -7.01
N ASP A 21 1.95 7.10 -7.43
CA ASP A 21 2.19 8.13 -8.44
C ASP A 21 3.16 9.21 -7.93
N ASP A 22 2.96 9.69 -6.71
CA ASP A 22 3.88 10.60 -6.02
C ASP A 22 5.30 10.01 -5.89
N ILE A 23 5.41 8.72 -5.54
CA ILE A 23 6.70 8.02 -5.48
C ILE A 23 7.32 7.89 -6.87
N ARG A 24 6.53 7.63 -7.91
CA ARG A 24 6.99 7.53 -9.29
C ARG A 24 7.64 8.84 -9.75
N GLN A 25 7.10 9.99 -9.36
CA GLN A 25 7.70 11.30 -9.67
C GLN A 25 9.06 11.52 -9.00
N ARG A 26 9.33 10.84 -7.89
CA ARG A 26 10.62 10.91 -7.15
C ARG A 26 11.65 9.89 -7.65
N VAL A 27 11.25 9.00 -8.56
CA VAL A 27 12.16 7.98 -9.11
C VAL A 27 13.25 8.66 -9.94
N GLY A 28 14.51 8.31 -9.68
CA GLY A 28 15.68 8.92 -10.33
C GLY A 28 16.21 10.16 -9.61
N HIS A 29 15.52 10.66 -8.60
CA HIS A 29 16.03 11.71 -7.71
C HIS A 29 16.40 11.15 -6.34
N THR A 30 15.40 10.70 -5.58
CA THR A 30 15.55 10.23 -4.19
C THR A 30 15.08 8.79 -4.02
N ILE A 31 14.33 8.25 -4.99
CA ILE A 31 13.81 6.89 -4.96
C ILE A 31 14.38 6.10 -6.15
N SER A 32 14.79 4.86 -5.90
CA SER A 32 15.20 3.93 -6.95
C SER A 32 14.00 3.29 -7.64
N LYS A 33 14.15 2.95 -8.93
CA LYS A 33 13.12 2.23 -9.69
C LYS A 33 12.70 0.92 -9.02
N GLU A 34 13.64 0.26 -8.34
CA GLU A 34 13.40 -0.96 -7.56
C GLU A 34 12.45 -0.73 -6.37
N SER A 35 12.55 0.41 -5.70
CA SER A 35 11.64 0.79 -4.61
C SER A 35 10.23 1.07 -5.14
N LEU A 36 10.09 1.75 -6.28
CA LEU A 36 8.78 1.92 -6.94
C LEU A 36 8.15 0.56 -7.27
N GLN A 37 8.92 -0.39 -7.80
CA GLN A 37 8.44 -1.75 -8.08
C GLN A 37 7.93 -2.43 -6.81
N LYS A 38 8.63 -2.30 -5.68
CA LYS A 38 8.18 -2.84 -4.38
C LYS A 38 6.81 -2.30 -3.98
N TYR A 39 6.56 -0.99 -4.13
CA TYR A 39 5.26 -0.41 -3.81
C TYR A 39 4.14 -0.87 -4.77
N CYS A 40 4.42 -0.98 -6.07
CA CYS A 40 3.46 -1.53 -7.04
C CYS A 40 3.07 -2.97 -6.73
N VAL A 41 4.05 -3.81 -6.40
CA VAL A 41 3.84 -5.21 -6.01
C VAL A 41 3.05 -5.28 -4.70
N LEU A 42 3.38 -4.43 -3.73
CA LEU A 42 2.67 -4.36 -2.45
C LEU A 42 1.19 -4.00 -2.63
N ARG A 43 0.89 -3.00 -3.46
CA ARG A 43 -0.49 -2.61 -3.81
C ARG A 43 -1.26 -3.75 -4.47
N ARG A 44 -0.63 -4.51 -5.38
CA ARG A 44 -1.26 -5.67 -6.00
C ARG A 44 -1.59 -6.74 -4.95
N HIS A 45 -0.63 -7.09 -4.10
CA HIS A 45 -0.87 -8.07 -3.04
C HIS A 45 -1.93 -7.61 -2.06
N PHE A 46 -2.02 -6.32 -1.74
CA PHE A 46 -3.05 -5.80 -0.86
C PHE A 46 -4.45 -5.99 -1.46
N PHE A 47 -4.61 -5.70 -2.76
CA PHE A 47 -5.86 -6.00 -3.47
C PHE A 47 -6.18 -7.50 -3.45
N GLU A 48 -5.22 -8.36 -3.77
CA GLU A 48 -5.41 -9.82 -3.76
C GLU A 48 -5.76 -10.34 -2.36
N PHE A 49 -5.15 -9.79 -1.32
CA PHE A 49 -5.45 -10.07 0.07
C PHE A 49 -6.90 -9.70 0.43
N LEU A 50 -7.36 -8.50 0.06
CA LEU A 50 -8.74 -8.07 0.33
C LEU A 50 -9.75 -8.99 -0.35
N VAL A 51 -9.48 -9.37 -1.59
CA VAL A 51 -10.33 -10.30 -2.35
C VAL A 51 -10.27 -11.70 -1.72
N HIS A 52 -9.11 -12.15 -1.26
CA HIS A 52 -8.94 -13.47 -0.69
C HIS A 52 -9.62 -13.61 0.68
N ARG A 53 -9.29 -12.70 1.61
CA ARG A 53 -9.67 -12.76 3.03
C ARG A 53 -11.01 -12.11 3.34
N TYR A 54 -11.29 -10.94 2.76
CA TYR A 54 -12.49 -10.15 3.06
C TYR A 54 -13.55 -10.21 1.95
N LYS A 55 -13.25 -10.84 0.80
CA LYS A 55 -14.11 -10.87 -0.40
C LYS A 55 -14.49 -9.46 -0.88
N ARG A 56 -13.64 -8.46 -0.61
CA ARG A 56 -13.83 -7.06 -1.00
C ARG A 56 -12.75 -6.63 -1.98
N LYS A 57 -13.07 -5.64 -2.80
CA LYS A 57 -12.12 -5.02 -3.74
C LYS A 57 -11.42 -3.80 -3.15
N ASP A 58 -11.95 -3.26 -2.05
CA ASP A 58 -11.43 -2.10 -1.34
C ASP A 58 -11.92 -2.11 0.11
N ILE A 59 -11.35 -1.23 0.94
CA ILE A 59 -11.73 -1.01 2.34
C ILE A 59 -11.83 0.49 2.60
N GLY A 60 -12.73 0.89 3.50
CA GLY A 60 -12.78 2.27 3.94
C GLY A 60 -11.49 2.67 4.66
N LEU A 61 -11.09 3.94 4.57
CA LEU A 61 -9.92 4.44 5.31
C LEU A 61 -10.08 4.24 6.83
N MET A 62 -11.30 4.40 7.34
CA MET A 62 -11.63 4.18 8.75
C MET A 62 -11.60 2.69 9.15
N GLU A 63 -11.71 1.78 8.18
CA GLU A 63 -11.61 0.33 8.41
C GLU A 63 -10.15 -0.15 8.36
N PHE A 64 -9.23 0.65 7.82
CA PHE A 64 -7.80 0.34 7.76
C PHE A 64 -7.16 0.46 9.14
N THR A 65 -7.31 -0.61 9.91
CA THR A 65 -6.85 -0.72 11.30
C THR A 65 -5.56 -1.53 11.40
N PRO A 66 -4.83 -1.44 12.54
CA PRO A 66 -3.66 -2.28 12.79
C PRO A 66 -3.92 -3.78 12.65
N ALA A 67 -5.17 -4.23 12.88
CA ALA A 67 -5.56 -5.62 12.68
C ALA A 67 -5.48 -6.03 11.20
N ILE A 68 -5.98 -5.19 10.28
CA ILE A 68 -5.87 -5.45 8.83
C ILE A 68 -4.40 -5.48 8.39
N ILE A 69 -3.55 -4.61 8.96
CA ILE A 69 -2.11 -4.61 8.68
C ILE A 69 -1.48 -5.94 9.10
N GLN A 70 -1.79 -6.45 10.29
CA GLN A 70 -1.28 -7.74 10.76
C GLN A 70 -1.77 -8.92 9.92
N ASP A 71 -3.07 -8.96 9.59
CA ASP A 71 -3.64 -9.98 8.70
C ASP A 71 -2.95 -9.93 7.32
N PHE A 72 -2.62 -8.73 6.82
CA PHE A 72 -1.92 -8.59 5.56
C PHE A 72 -0.45 -9.04 5.63
N GLU A 73 0.27 -8.73 6.71
CA GLU A 73 1.64 -9.25 6.95
C GLU A 73 1.65 -10.79 7.01
N LEU A 74 0.64 -11.38 7.64
CA LEU A 74 0.45 -12.83 7.68
C LEU A 74 0.17 -13.38 6.27
N TYR A 75 -0.69 -12.71 5.48
CA TYR A 75 -0.97 -13.11 4.09
C TYR A 75 0.28 -13.07 3.22
N LEU A 76 1.12 -12.04 3.34
CA LEU A 76 2.35 -11.90 2.56
C LEU A 76 3.36 -13.02 2.85
N THR A 77 3.46 -13.44 4.12
CA THR A 77 4.38 -14.49 4.55
C THR A 77 3.87 -15.91 4.28
N THR A 78 2.56 -16.12 4.28
CA THR A 78 1.94 -17.46 4.12
C THR A 78 1.47 -17.79 2.71
N VAL A 79 0.84 -16.83 2.01
CA VAL A 79 0.19 -17.06 0.71
C VAL A 79 1.03 -16.52 -0.44
N ALA A 80 1.53 -15.30 -0.32
CA ALA A 80 2.29 -14.67 -1.40
C ALA A 80 3.72 -15.21 -1.53
N SER A 81 4.21 -16.00 -0.56
CA SER A 81 5.60 -16.47 -0.43
C SER A 81 6.62 -15.36 -0.72
N CYS A 82 6.26 -14.12 -0.42
CA CYS A 82 7.05 -12.95 -0.77
C CYS A 82 8.12 -12.81 0.32
N ALA A 83 9.39 -12.90 -0.09
CA ALA A 83 10.51 -12.80 0.84
C ALA A 83 10.39 -11.55 1.74
N TYR A 84 10.75 -11.74 3.01
CA TYR A 84 10.75 -10.82 4.17
C TYR A 84 11.07 -9.33 3.91
N ASN A 85 11.67 -8.99 2.77
CA ASN A 85 12.03 -7.64 2.37
C ASN A 85 10.84 -6.74 1.96
N THR A 86 9.70 -7.30 1.57
CA THR A 86 8.51 -6.52 1.14
C THR A 86 7.70 -5.96 2.34
N ALA A 87 7.67 -6.68 3.48
CA ALA A 87 6.96 -6.26 4.69
C ALA A 87 7.52 -4.95 5.30
N LYS A 88 8.81 -4.65 5.11
CA LYS A 88 9.42 -3.38 5.55
C LYS A 88 8.82 -2.15 4.86
N GLY A 89 8.32 -2.29 3.62
CA GLY A 89 7.66 -1.20 2.90
C GLY A 89 6.30 -0.82 3.48
N LEU A 90 5.57 -1.79 4.05
CA LEU A 90 4.25 -1.58 4.65
C LEU A 90 4.33 -0.74 5.94
N ARG A 91 5.34 -1.01 6.78
CA ARG A 91 5.61 -0.19 7.98
C ARG A 91 5.96 1.26 7.65
N PHE A 92 6.63 1.49 6.53
CA PHE A 92 6.94 2.85 6.07
C PHE A 92 5.68 3.59 5.63
N MET A 93 4.75 2.89 4.96
CA MET A 93 3.47 3.47 4.53
C MET A 93 2.54 3.80 5.69
N SER A 94 2.46 2.93 6.72
CA SER A 94 1.69 3.19 7.94
C SER A 94 2.24 4.34 8.79
N LEU A 95 3.47 4.81 8.53
CA LEU A 95 4.07 5.96 9.20
C LEU A 95 3.84 7.28 8.46
N CYS A 96 3.42 7.20 7.19
CA CYS A 96 3.19 8.35 6.31
C CYS A 96 1.71 8.73 6.16
N ILE A 97 0.80 7.90 6.69
CA ILE A 97 -0.64 8.13 6.82
C ILE A 97 -0.93 8.33 8.30
#